data_AF-A0A819FFH0-F1
#
_entry.id   AF-A0A819FFH0-F1
#
_cell.length_a   1.000
_cell.length_b   1.000
_cell.length_c   1.000
_cell.angle_alpha   90.00
_cell.angle_beta   90.00
_cell.angle_gamma   90.00
#
_symmetry.space_group_name_H-M   'P 1'
#
loop_
_entity.id
_entity.type
_entity.pdbx_description
1 polymer ?
#
loop_
_entity_poly.entity_id
_entity_poly.type
_entity_poly.pdbx_seq_one_letter_code
_entity_poly.pdbx_strand_id
1 'polypeptide(L)'
;MLNIDDTSSSASSCATPTRTSSSTTSTYSTSSIRQALIEDNANFKEDIKKLCTRWIAGSMRSFRIVDDPGFKRIIQACLDIGRECRDELNLAAEGLLPSDRTVKNELRKLAYDMKNKHKCVLLEAVANKALTISPEYWTDKYGGINYIGATVHFADENLNYFSIDLFCVEIMNVKITGENIYRLMESQFAQFGLDQHMDSITFVTDRGSNSIKAFRLNKVLFCVTHRLNNILKRCFYQYPTKTNTINLEPSSEIEDFTEVIREDESDDQEHEDDDGDFDDNHDYKDLAINQLPNNVREILTTIKDCKSLSGLNRQLQLLQKQI
;
A
#
# COMPACT_ATOMS: atom_id res chain seq x y z
N MET A 1 -9.37 -1.85 9.95
CA MET A 1 -10.21 -0.67 10.22
C MET A 1 -11.22 -1.07 11.28
N LEU A 2 -11.09 -0.54 12.49
CA LEU A 2 -12.06 -0.75 13.57
C LEU A 2 -13.18 0.28 13.39
N ASN A 3 -14.43 -0.20 13.21
CA ASN A 3 -15.64 0.63 13.19
C ASN A 3 -15.87 1.22 14.58
N ILE A 4 -16.20 2.51 14.63
CA ILE A 4 -16.66 3.20 15.83
C ILE A 4 -18.06 3.71 15.49
N ASP A 5 -19.08 3.03 15.99
CA ASP A 5 -20.46 3.52 16.01
C ASP A 5 -20.75 4.08 17.40
N ASP A 6 -20.83 5.40 17.52
CA ASP A 6 -21.38 6.10 18.69
C ASP A 6 -22.86 6.40 18.41
N THR A 7 -23.76 5.66 19.06
CA THR A 7 -25.18 6.01 19.14
C THR A 7 -25.53 6.30 20.59
N SER A 8 -25.86 7.55 20.89
CA SER A 8 -26.58 7.92 22.11
C SER A 8 -27.83 8.70 21.77
N SER A 9 -28.96 8.04 21.99
CA SER A 9 -30.31 8.57 21.92
C SER A 9 -30.63 9.37 23.17
N SER A 10 -31.26 10.54 23.03
CA SER A 10 -32.11 11.08 24.08
C SER A 10 -33.38 11.69 23.47
N ALA A 11 -34.51 11.11 23.87
CA ALA A 11 -35.84 11.54 23.49
C ALA A 11 -36.29 12.67 24.42
N SER A 12 -36.84 13.74 23.85
CA SER A 12 -37.58 14.76 24.59
C SER A 12 -38.86 15.10 23.82
N SER A 13 -39.97 14.64 24.38
CA SER A 13 -41.33 14.87 23.89
C SER A 13 -41.80 16.27 24.32
N CYS A 14 -42.16 17.11 23.36
CA CYS A 14 -42.93 18.33 23.63
C CYS A 14 -44.16 18.35 22.73
N ALA A 15 -45.33 18.39 23.37
CA ALA A 15 -46.64 18.39 22.72
C ALA A 15 -46.99 19.79 22.19
N THR A 16 -47.49 19.85 20.96
CA THR A 16 -48.06 21.08 20.36
C THR A 16 -49.48 20.80 19.84
N PRO A 17 -50.35 21.83 19.80
CA PRO A 17 -51.79 21.67 19.73
C PRO A 17 -52.30 21.51 18.29
N THR A 18 -53.36 20.72 18.18
CA THR A 18 -54.06 20.34 16.96
C THR A 18 -54.78 21.54 16.34
N ARG A 19 -54.40 21.93 15.13
CA ARG A 19 -55.11 22.92 14.31
C ARG A 19 -55.60 22.23 13.04
N THR A 20 -56.91 22.01 12.98
CA THR A 20 -57.62 21.39 11.85
C THR A 20 -57.65 22.34 10.66
N SER A 21 -56.89 22.02 9.61
CA SER A 21 -57.03 22.62 8.29
C SER A 21 -57.54 21.57 7.31
N SER A 22 -58.74 21.81 6.80
CA SER A 22 -59.38 21.05 5.72
C SER A 22 -58.57 21.18 4.42
N SER A 23 -57.82 20.13 4.09
CA SER A 23 -57.10 20.00 2.83
C SER A 23 -57.92 19.22 1.81
N THR A 24 -58.33 19.91 0.74
CA THR A 24 -58.87 19.32 -0.49
C THR A 24 -57.79 18.47 -1.14
N THR A 25 -57.89 17.15 -1.03
CA THR A 25 -56.93 16.21 -1.61
C THR A 25 -57.09 16.16 -3.13
N SER A 26 -56.33 16.99 -3.83
CA SER A 26 -56.09 16.80 -5.26
C SER A 26 -55.22 15.56 -5.44
N THR A 27 -55.81 14.47 -5.94
CA THR A 27 -55.09 13.27 -6.38
C THR A 27 -54.31 13.59 -7.66
N TYR A 28 -53.16 14.26 -7.51
CA TYR A 28 -52.13 14.29 -8.54
C TYR A 28 -51.54 12.89 -8.68
N SER A 29 -51.46 12.40 -9.93
CA SER A 29 -50.94 11.07 -10.25
C SER A 29 -49.50 10.92 -9.75
N THR A 30 -49.28 9.96 -8.87
CA THR A 30 -47.95 9.62 -8.30
C THR A 30 -46.91 9.27 -9.35
N SER A 31 -47.34 8.91 -10.58
CA SER A 31 -46.46 8.67 -11.73
C SER A 31 -45.78 9.94 -12.25
N SER A 32 -46.44 11.10 -12.24
CA SER A 32 -45.91 12.35 -12.78
C SER A 32 -44.85 12.98 -11.86
N ILE A 33 -45.03 12.88 -10.54
CA ILE A 33 -44.04 13.36 -9.54
C ILE A 33 -42.76 12.52 -9.60
N ARG A 34 -42.90 11.21 -9.75
CA ARG A 34 -41.76 10.29 -9.85
C ARG A 34 -40.95 10.52 -11.12
N GLN A 35 -41.61 10.81 -12.25
CA GLN A 35 -40.94 11.10 -13.52
C GLN A 35 -40.15 12.42 -13.45
N ALA A 36 -40.72 13.48 -12.87
CA ALA A 36 -40.02 14.75 -12.67
C ALA A 36 -38.78 14.60 -11.76
N LEU A 37 -38.89 13.85 -10.65
CA LEU A 37 -37.75 13.56 -9.77
C LEU A 37 -36.63 12.77 -10.46
N ILE A 38 -36.97 11.91 -11.42
CA ILE A 38 -35.99 11.14 -12.21
C ILE A 38 -35.27 12.07 -13.21
N GLU A 39 -36.00 12.95 -13.88
CA GLU A 39 -35.44 13.92 -14.82
C GLU A 39 -34.55 14.96 -14.12
N ASP A 40 -34.97 15.47 -12.97
CA ASP A 40 -34.16 16.37 -12.13
C ASP A 40 -32.87 15.70 -11.68
N ASN A 41 -32.94 14.44 -11.25
CA ASN A 41 -31.75 13.67 -10.86
C ASN A 41 -30.78 13.46 -12.04
N ALA A 42 -31.31 13.22 -13.25
CA ALA A 42 -30.49 13.11 -14.44
C ALA A 42 -29.76 14.43 -14.76
N ASN A 43 -30.45 15.56 -14.62
CA ASN A 43 -29.86 16.89 -14.81
C ASN A 43 -28.78 17.19 -13.75
N PHE A 44 -29.06 16.93 -12.47
CA PHE A 44 -28.07 17.11 -11.40
C PHE A 44 -26.82 16.24 -11.62
N LYS A 45 -27.01 14.99 -12.04
CA LYS A 45 -25.89 14.09 -12.34
C LYS A 45 -25.03 14.61 -13.50
N GLU A 46 -25.66 15.16 -14.54
CA GLU A 46 -24.96 15.77 -15.67
C GLU A 46 -24.15 17.00 -15.24
N ASP A 47 -24.71 17.83 -14.36
CA ASP A 47 -24.02 19.03 -13.86
C ASP A 47 -22.84 18.68 -12.95
N ILE A 48 -23.02 17.72 -12.04
CA ILE A 48 -21.92 17.19 -11.22
C ILE A 48 -20.81 16.61 -12.10
N LYS A 49 -21.17 15.86 -13.15
CA LYS A 49 -20.19 15.33 -14.11
C LYS A 49 -19.37 16.46 -14.73
N LYS A 50 -20.01 17.52 -15.23
CA LYS A 50 -19.32 18.68 -15.82
C LYS A 50 -18.43 19.40 -14.80
N LEU A 51 -18.90 19.57 -13.56
CA LEU A 51 -18.11 20.19 -12.48
C LEU A 51 -16.86 19.36 -12.16
N CYS A 52 -17.00 18.04 -12.00
CA CYS A 52 -15.87 17.14 -11.79
C CYS A 52 -14.88 17.20 -12.96
N THR A 53 -15.35 17.16 -14.22
CA THR A 53 -14.47 17.28 -15.39
C THR A 53 -13.67 18.58 -15.38
N ARG A 54 -14.32 19.72 -15.11
CA ARG A 54 -13.63 21.02 -15.04
C ARG A 54 -12.65 21.09 -13.87
N TRP A 55 -13.02 20.57 -12.70
CA TRP A 55 -12.15 20.53 -11.53
C TRP A 55 -10.90 19.69 -11.79
N ILE A 56 -11.07 18.48 -12.31
CA ILE A 56 -9.96 17.57 -12.62
C ILE A 56 -9.03 18.20 -13.66
N ALA A 57 -9.58 18.73 -14.76
CA ALA A 57 -8.78 19.35 -15.82
C ALA A 57 -8.08 20.64 -15.33
N GLY A 58 -8.80 21.50 -14.60
CA GLY A 58 -8.27 22.79 -14.14
C GLY A 58 -7.28 22.69 -12.99
N SER A 59 -7.37 21.64 -12.16
CA SER A 59 -6.46 21.41 -11.03
C SER A 59 -5.48 20.25 -11.26
N MET A 60 -5.41 19.72 -12.49
CA MET A 60 -4.54 18.60 -12.90
C MET A 60 -4.64 17.40 -11.94
N ARG A 61 -5.86 17.05 -11.51
CA ARG A 61 -6.08 15.91 -10.61
C ARG A 61 -6.16 14.60 -11.40
N SER A 62 -5.85 13.50 -10.73
CA SER A 62 -6.10 12.16 -11.30
C SER A 62 -7.60 11.94 -11.52
N PHE A 63 -8.00 11.34 -12.65
CA PHE A 63 -9.39 10.95 -12.88
C PHE A 63 -9.94 10.03 -11.79
N ARG A 64 -9.07 9.24 -11.14
CA ARG A 64 -9.45 8.28 -10.09
C ARG A 64 -9.92 8.97 -8.80
N ILE A 65 -9.71 10.27 -8.63
CA ILE A 65 -10.10 10.99 -7.40
C ILE A 65 -11.61 10.96 -7.15
N VAL A 66 -12.43 10.91 -8.20
CA VAL A 66 -13.91 10.85 -8.06
C VAL A 66 -14.39 9.52 -7.51
N ASP A 67 -13.56 8.47 -7.64
CA ASP A 67 -13.86 7.14 -7.12
C ASP A 67 -13.38 6.93 -5.69
N ASP A 68 -12.56 7.85 -5.17
CA ASP A 68 -11.99 7.76 -3.83
C ASP A 68 -13.09 7.72 -2.74
N PRO A 69 -13.09 6.70 -1.87
CA PRO A 69 -14.07 6.61 -0.79
C PRO A 69 -14.02 7.79 0.19
N GLY A 70 -12.85 8.37 0.43
CA GLY A 70 -12.67 9.57 1.25
C GLY A 70 -13.37 10.77 0.64
N PHE A 71 -13.15 11.02 -0.66
CA PHE A 71 -13.84 12.09 -1.39
C PHE A 71 -15.37 11.91 -1.35
N LYS A 72 -15.87 10.69 -1.59
CA LYS A 72 -17.31 10.40 -1.50
C LYS A 72 -17.90 10.68 -0.11
N ARG A 73 -17.16 10.36 0.97
CA ARG A 73 -17.58 10.69 2.34
C ARG A 73 -17.62 12.18 2.61
N ILE A 74 -16.69 12.96 2.06
CA ILE A 74 -16.71 14.43 2.16
C ILE A 74 -17.94 14.99 1.46
N ILE A 75 -18.23 14.55 0.22
CA ILE A 75 -19.42 15.00 -0.52
C ILE A 75 -20.70 14.65 0.25
N GLN A 76 -20.79 13.43 0.79
CA GLN A 76 -21.93 13.02 1.60
C GLN A 76 -22.11 13.91 2.85
N ALA A 77 -21.02 14.20 3.57
CA ALA A 77 -21.07 15.10 4.72
C ALA A 77 -21.56 16.51 4.32
N CYS A 78 -21.13 17.05 3.18
CA CYS A 78 -21.63 18.34 2.67
C CYS A 78 -23.15 18.28 2.36
N LEU A 79 -23.64 17.19 1.78
CA LEU A 79 -25.06 17.00 1.49
C LEU A 79 -25.91 16.90 2.77
N ASP A 80 -25.38 16.22 3.79
CA ASP A 80 -26.04 16.08 5.08
C ASP A 80 -26.10 17.41 5.83
N ILE A 81 -24.99 18.18 5.86
CA ILE A 81 -24.96 19.54 6.40
C ILE A 81 -25.96 20.44 5.67
N GLY A 82 -26.02 20.37 4.33
CA GLY A 82 -26.97 21.14 3.54
C GLY A 82 -28.44 20.76 3.82
N ARG A 83 -28.70 19.49 4.12
CA ARG A 83 -30.04 19.02 4.52
C ARG A 83 -30.44 19.53 5.90
N GLU A 84 -29.49 19.60 6.82
CA GLU A 84 -29.71 20.07 8.20
C GLU A 84 -29.89 21.58 8.29
N CYS A 85 -29.09 22.36 7.54
CA CYS A 85 -29.06 23.82 7.63
C CYS A 85 -30.14 24.56 6.81
N ARG A 86 -31.19 23.86 6.34
CA ARG A 86 -32.26 24.33 5.43
C ARG A 86 -32.46 25.86 5.41
N ASP A 87 -32.28 26.53 4.27
CA ASP A 87 -32.55 27.94 3.92
C ASP A 87 -32.15 29.06 4.93
N GLU A 88 -31.78 28.74 6.17
CA GLU A 88 -31.57 29.66 7.29
C GLU A 88 -30.10 30.11 7.38
N LEU A 89 -29.18 29.36 6.77
CA LEU A 89 -27.79 29.76 6.60
C LEU A 89 -27.42 29.85 5.12
N ASN A 90 -27.02 31.05 4.69
CA ASN A 90 -26.31 31.27 3.43
C ASN A 90 -24.85 30.75 3.57
N LEU A 91 -24.71 29.42 3.67
CA LEU A 91 -23.43 28.73 3.82
C LEU A 91 -22.69 28.72 2.48
N ALA A 92 -21.65 29.54 2.37
CA ALA A 92 -20.71 29.50 1.26
C ALA A 92 -19.70 28.37 1.44
N ALA A 93 -19.22 27.79 0.33
CA ALA A 93 -18.22 26.71 0.35
C ALA A 93 -16.93 27.14 1.06
N GLU A 94 -16.55 28.41 0.93
CA GLU A 94 -15.37 29.02 1.57
C GLU A 94 -15.49 29.07 3.10
N GLY A 95 -16.71 29.15 3.63
CA GLY A 95 -16.97 29.10 5.07
C GLY A 95 -17.04 27.67 5.63
N LEU A 96 -17.34 26.70 4.76
CA LEU A 96 -17.46 25.29 5.13
C LEU A 96 -16.12 24.54 5.05
N LEU A 97 -15.33 24.79 4.00
CA LEU A 97 -14.11 24.03 3.74
C LEU A 97 -12.92 24.60 4.52
N PRO A 98 -12.16 23.75 5.25
CA PRO A 98 -10.98 24.21 5.98
C PRO A 98 -9.86 24.62 5.03
N SER A 99 -9.01 25.54 5.49
CA SER A 99 -7.78 25.89 4.77
C SER A 99 -6.77 24.72 4.77
N ASP A 100 -5.86 24.74 3.79
CA ASP A 100 -4.76 23.79 3.67
C ASP A 100 -3.92 23.66 4.96
N ARG A 101 -3.64 24.79 5.62
CA ARG A 101 -2.93 24.84 6.91
C ARG A 101 -3.70 24.10 8.01
N THR A 102 -5.02 24.23 8.03
CA THR A 102 -5.87 23.56 9.01
C THR A 102 -5.87 22.06 8.79
N VAL A 103 -6.08 21.60 7.55
CA VAL A 103 -6.00 20.19 7.18
C VAL A 103 -4.63 19.60 7.50
N LYS A 104 -3.54 20.33 7.20
CA LYS A 104 -2.17 19.90 7.50
C LYS A 104 -1.94 19.71 9.00
N ASN A 105 -2.49 20.58 9.84
CA ASN A 105 -2.37 20.47 11.29
C ASN A 105 -3.17 19.29 11.84
N GLU A 106 -4.40 19.10 11.36
CA GLU A 106 -5.22 17.94 11.75
C GLU A 106 -4.59 16.63 11.29
N LEU A 107 -4.02 16.57 10.08
CA LEU A 107 -3.29 15.39 9.60
C LEU A 107 -2.10 15.04 10.51
N ARG A 108 -1.35 16.05 10.99
CA ARG A 108 -0.23 15.81 11.93
C ARG A 108 -0.70 15.26 13.27
N LYS A 109 -1.81 15.78 13.80
CA LYS A 109 -2.41 15.25 15.04
C LYS A 109 -2.86 13.81 14.83
N LEU A 110 -3.60 13.54 13.75
CA LEU A 110 -4.04 12.20 13.40
C LEU A 110 -2.88 11.23 13.26
N ALA A 111 -1.79 11.63 12.58
CA ALA A 111 -0.59 10.82 12.44
C ALA A 111 0.06 10.52 13.80
N TYR A 112 0.15 11.53 14.69
CA TYR A 112 0.65 11.35 16.05
C TYR A 112 -0.22 10.38 16.87
N ASP A 113 -1.53 10.51 16.80
CA ASP A 113 -2.47 9.64 17.52
C ASP A 113 -2.41 8.21 17.00
N MET A 114 -2.38 8.02 15.67
CA MET A 114 -2.22 6.71 15.05
C MET A 114 -0.90 6.04 15.45
N LYS A 115 0.17 6.81 15.51
CA LYS A 115 1.48 6.33 15.93
C LYS A 115 1.48 5.85 17.37
N ASN A 116 0.89 6.61 18.28
CA ASN A 116 0.75 6.20 19.69
C ASN A 116 -0.13 4.94 19.82
N LYS A 117 -1.18 4.83 19.01
CA LYS A 117 -2.03 3.64 18.95
C LYS A 117 -1.25 2.41 18.47
N HIS A 118 -0.47 2.54 17.40
CA HIS A 118 0.32 1.43 16.86
C HIS A 118 1.45 1.03 17.80
N LYS A 119 2.09 1.97 18.51
CA LYS A 119 3.18 1.69 19.45
C LYS A 119 2.86 0.54 20.40
N CYS A 120 1.68 0.53 21.02
CA CYS A 120 1.31 -0.54 21.96
C CYS A 120 1.29 -1.92 21.28
N VAL A 121 0.66 -2.02 20.12
CA VAL A 121 0.53 -3.29 19.36
C VAL A 121 1.88 -3.77 18.85
N LEU A 122 2.75 -2.86 18.40
CA LEU A 122 4.08 -3.20 17.90
C LEU A 122 5.01 -3.70 19.02
N LEU A 123 4.92 -3.07 20.21
CA LEU A 123 5.70 -3.50 21.39
C LEU A 123 5.27 -4.89 21.88
N GLU A 124 3.99 -5.20 21.82
CA GLU A 124 3.47 -6.54 22.11
C GLU A 124 3.98 -7.56 21.08
N ALA A 125 3.85 -7.25 19.79
CA ALA A 125 4.30 -8.14 18.72
C ALA A 125 5.82 -8.40 18.76
N VAL A 126 6.65 -7.41 19.12
CA VAL A 126 8.10 -7.63 19.28
C VAL A 126 8.43 -8.43 20.53
N ALA A 127 7.72 -8.22 21.65
CA ALA A 127 7.88 -9.03 22.86
C ALA A 127 7.57 -10.51 22.61
N ASN A 128 6.58 -10.78 21.76
CA ASN A 128 6.19 -12.11 21.30
C ASN A 128 7.08 -12.68 20.18
N LYS A 129 8.15 -11.96 19.76
CA LYS A 129 9.05 -12.34 18.66
C LYS A 129 8.30 -12.60 17.34
N ALA A 130 7.17 -11.93 17.15
CA ALA A 130 6.28 -12.07 15.99
C ALA A 130 6.38 -10.87 15.02
N LEU A 131 7.31 -9.93 15.27
CA LEU A 131 7.48 -8.73 14.47
C LEU A 131 8.51 -8.94 13.36
N THR A 132 8.07 -8.72 12.12
CA THR A 132 8.93 -8.69 10.94
C THR A 132 8.84 -7.31 10.28
N ILE A 133 9.96 -6.75 9.82
CA ILE A 133 9.98 -5.46 9.13
C ILE A 133 10.61 -5.62 7.75
N SER A 134 9.96 -5.08 6.73
CA SER A 134 10.48 -4.96 5.37
C SER A 134 10.90 -3.51 5.12
N PRO A 135 12.19 -3.15 5.31
CA PRO A 135 12.69 -1.89 4.80
C PRO A 135 12.80 -1.95 3.28
N GLU A 136 12.30 -0.92 2.61
CA GLU A 136 12.41 -0.76 1.17
C GLU A 136 13.13 0.55 0.88
N TYR A 137 14.16 0.46 0.04
CA TYR A 137 14.94 1.58 -0.42
C TYR A 137 14.72 1.76 -1.92
N TRP A 138 14.53 2.99 -2.37
CA TRP A 138 14.47 3.29 -3.79
C TRP A 138 14.96 4.71 -4.08
N THR A 139 15.41 4.90 -5.31
CA THR A 139 15.79 6.20 -5.86
C THR A 139 14.73 6.64 -6.86
N ASP A 140 14.12 7.79 -6.62
CA ASP A 140 13.38 8.50 -7.66
C ASP A 140 14.38 9.03 -8.69
N LYS A 141 14.46 8.37 -9.85
CA LYS A 141 15.39 8.71 -10.93
C LYS A 141 15.16 10.12 -11.48
N TYR A 142 13.92 10.61 -11.49
CA TYR A 142 13.60 11.92 -12.04
C TYR A 142 14.01 13.04 -11.09
N GLY A 143 13.72 12.86 -9.80
CA GLY A 143 14.09 13.82 -8.77
C GLY A 143 15.54 13.70 -8.29
N GLY A 144 16.19 12.56 -8.54
CA GLY A 144 17.46 12.21 -7.89
C GLY A 144 17.33 12.06 -6.37
N ILE A 145 16.12 11.78 -5.87
CA ILE A 145 15.81 11.74 -4.44
C ILE A 145 15.79 10.29 -3.98
N ASN A 146 16.47 10.02 -2.87
CA ASN A 146 16.53 8.69 -2.27
C ASN A 146 15.53 8.60 -1.13
N TYR A 147 14.76 7.52 -1.10
CA TYR A 147 13.76 7.27 -0.07
C TYR A 147 14.03 5.94 0.62
N ILE A 148 13.63 5.89 1.88
CA ILE A 148 13.50 4.63 2.62
C ILE A 148 12.13 4.58 3.28
N GLY A 149 11.44 3.48 3.02
CA GLY A 149 10.21 3.09 3.69
C GLY A 149 10.45 1.90 4.60
N ALA A 150 9.58 1.75 5.60
CA ALA A 150 9.54 0.52 6.39
C ALA A 150 8.10 0.11 6.64
N THR A 151 7.78 -1.12 6.25
CA THR A 151 6.48 -1.75 6.54
C THR A 151 6.69 -2.86 7.55
N VAL A 152 5.83 -2.88 8.56
CA VAL A 152 5.85 -3.92 9.59
C VAL A 152 4.76 -4.94 9.36
N HIS A 153 5.09 -6.19 9.66
CA HIS A 153 4.26 -7.35 9.48
C HIS A 153 4.24 -8.18 10.76
N PHE A 154 3.05 -8.54 11.23
CA PHE A 154 2.85 -9.43 12.36
C PHE A 154 1.47 -10.08 12.31
N ALA A 155 1.29 -11.14 13.08
CA ALA A 155 -0.03 -11.71 13.36
C ALA A 155 -0.37 -11.50 14.84
N ASP A 156 -1.63 -11.17 15.15
CA ASP A 156 -2.10 -11.12 16.53
C ASP A 156 -2.41 -12.53 17.08
N GLU A 157 -2.83 -12.59 18.34
CA GLU A 157 -3.23 -13.84 19.01
C GLU A 157 -4.42 -14.55 18.33
N ASN A 158 -5.22 -13.82 17.56
CA ASN A 158 -6.35 -14.34 16.79
C ASN A 158 -5.95 -14.74 15.37
N LEU A 159 -4.66 -14.77 15.05
CA LEU A 159 -4.10 -15.06 13.72
C LEU A 159 -4.53 -14.05 12.64
N ASN A 160 -4.96 -12.85 13.04
CA ASN A 160 -5.17 -11.77 12.09
C ASN A 160 -3.82 -11.21 11.65
N TYR A 161 -3.59 -11.21 10.35
CA TYR A 161 -2.39 -10.61 9.77
C TYR A 161 -2.53 -9.10 9.64
N PHE A 162 -1.48 -8.39 10.08
CA PHE A 162 -1.36 -6.94 9.97
C PHE A 162 -0.15 -6.58 9.12
N SER A 163 -0.34 -5.57 8.27
CA SER A 163 0.69 -4.92 7.48
C SER A 163 0.52 -3.42 7.64
N ILE A 164 1.51 -2.74 8.22
CA ILE A 164 1.40 -1.32 8.57
C ILE A 164 2.64 -0.60 8.07
N ASP A 165 2.45 0.42 7.24
CA ASP A 165 3.54 1.31 6.85
C ASP A 165 3.86 2.23 8.03
N LEU A 166 5.10 2.15 8.54
CA LEU A 166 5.54 2.93 9.68
C LEU A 166 5.97 4.33 9.25
N PHE A 167 6.77 4.39 8.17
CA PHE A 167 7.27 5.64 7.63
C PHE A 167 7.73 5.45 6.18
N CYS A 168 7.80 6.59 5.48
CA CYS A 168 8.50 6.78 4.22
C CYS A 168 9.20 8.13 4.34
N VAL A 169 10.53 8.12 4.31
CA VAL A 169 11.34 9.32 4.54
C VAL A 169 12.37 9.49 3.44
N GLU A 170 12.64 10.74 3.09
CA GLU A 170 13.74 11.13 2.23
C GLU A 170 15.08 11.00 2.97
N ILE A 171 16.09 10.44 2.29
CA ILE A 171 17.46 10.36 2.75
C ILE A 171 18.21 11.62 2.30
N MET A 172 18.18 12.65 3.12
CA MET A 172 18.78 13.95 2.78
C MET A 172 20.28 14.03 3.10
N ASN A 173 21.08 14.46 2.13
CA ASN A 173 22.46 14.93 2.30
C ASN A 173 23.43 13.96 3.01
N VAL A 174 23.19 12.66 2.94
CA VAL A 174 24.08 11.64 3.50
C VAL A 174 24.41 10.60 2.45
N LYS A 175 25.67 10.14 2.45
CA LYS A 175 26.09 9.01 1.63
C LYS A 175 25.28 7.78 2.05
N ILE A 176 24.79 7.03 1.08
CA ILE A 176 24.04 5.81 1.33
C ILE A 176 25.05 4.72 1.66
N THR A 177 25.18 4.45 2.95
CA THR A 177 26.04 3.40 3.50
C THR A 177 25.21 2.57 4.47
N GLY A 178 25.59 1.30 4.69
CA GLY A 178 24.87 0.46 5.65
C GLY A 178 24.77 1.07 7.05
N GLU A 179 25.82 1.72 7.54
CA GLU A 179 25.81 2.42 8.84
C GLU A 179 24.78 3.56 8.87
N ASN A 180 24.73 4.38 7.82
CA ASN A 180 23.78 5.49 7.75
C ASN A 180 22.33 5.01 7.62
N ILE A 181 22.11 3.93 6.87
CA ILE A 181 20.80 3.27 6.79
C ILE A 181 20.38 2.78 8.17
N TYR A 182 21.26 2.06 8.88
CA TYR A 182 20.94 1.52 10.21
C TYR A 182 20.56 2.63 11.20
N ARG A 183 21.36 3.72 11.28
CA ARG A 183 21.08 4.87 12.16
C ARG A 183 19.78 5.58 11.80
N LEU A 184 19.50 5.76 10.51
CA LEU A 184 18.25 6.35 10.07
C LEU A 184 17.07 5.48 10.53
N MET A 185 17.15 4.17 10.28
CA MET A 185 16.13 3.21 10.69
C MET A 185 15.92 3.20 12.22
N GLU A 186 17.00 3.16 13.01
CA GLU A 186 16.95 3.25 14.47
C GLU A 186 16.23 4.52 14.93
N SER A 187 16.57 5.69 14.35
CA SER A 187 15.89 6.96 14.68
C SER A 187 14.40 6.96 14.32
N GLN A 188 14.03 6.32 13.21
CA GLN A 188 12.64 6.18 12.80
C GLN A 188 11.88 5.13 13.63
N PHE A 189 12.57 4.14 14.20
CA PHE A 189 11.99 3.14 15.10
C PHE A 189 11.85 3.63 16.53
N ALA A 190 12.73 4.52 17.01
CA ALA A 190 12.62 5.14 18.34
C ALA A 190 11.29 5.89 18.53
N GLN A 191 10.81 6.46 17.44
CA GLN A 191 9.49 7.07 17.32
C GLN A 191 8.33 6.10 17.67
N PHE A 192 8.51 4.79 17.50
CA PHE A 192 7.59 3.73 17.89
C PHE A 192 8.05 2.96 19.14
N GLY A 193 9.18 3.33 19.75
CA GLY A 193 9.82 2.59 20.86
C GLY A 193 10.41 1.25 20.45
N LEU A 194 10.71 1.03 19.17
CA LEU A 194 11.26 -0.23 18.64
C LEU A 194 12.79 -0.24 18.55
N ASP A 195 13.44 0.89 18.77
CA ASP A 195 14.90 1.08 18.74
C ASP A 195 15.63 0.11 19.68
N GLN A 196 15.13 -0.07 20.90
CA GLN A 196 15.73 -0.97 21.88
C GLN A 196 15.47 -2.46 21.62
N HIS A 197 14.67 -2.76 20.60
CA HIS A 197 14.22 -4.11 20.27
C HIS A 197 14.72 -4.60 18.91
N MET A 198 15.60 -3.86 18.22
CA MET A 198 16.07 -4.20 16.88
C MET A 198 16.65 -5.62 16.76
N ASP A 199 17.30 -6.13 17.80
CA ASP A 199 17.86 -7.50 17.82
C ASP A 199 16.80 -8.61 17.86
N SER A 200 15.58 -8.27 18.30
CA SER A 200 14.44 -9.20 18.35
C SER A 200 13.60 -9.18 17.09
N ILE A 201 13.82 -8.21 16.20
CA ILE A 201 13.07 -8.02 14.95
C ILE A 201 13.71 -8.86 13.85
N THR A 202 12.86 -9.48 13.02
CA THR A 202 13.30 -10.09 11.76
C THR A 202 13.17 -9.07 10.64
N PHE A 203 14.26 -8.79 9.93
CA PHE A 203 14.26 -7.88 8.79
C PHE A 203 14.14 -8.68 7.48
N VAL A 204 13.34 -8.19 6.55
CA VAL A 204 13.22 -8.73 5.19
C VAL A 204 13.76 -7.69 4.23
N THR A 205 14.96 -7.92 3.68
CA THR A 205 15.64 -6.94 2.81
C THR A 205 15.96 -7.55 1.47
N ASP A 206 16.27 -6.71 0.47
CA ASP A 206 16.98 -7.19 -0.71
C ASP A 206 18.43 -7.61 -0.38
N ARG A 207 19.20 -8.00 -1.41
CA ARG A 207 20.64 -8.29 -1.28
C ARG A 207 21.50 -7.07 -1.60
N GLY A 208 20.96 -5.86 -1.49
CA GLY A 208 21.75 -4.63 -1.66
C GLY A 208 22.92 -4.62 -0.68
N SER A 209 24.11 -4.30 -1.17
CA SER A 209 25.36 -4.33 -0.37
C SER A 209 25.23 -3.50 0.92
N ASN A 210 24.60 -2.34 0.82
CA ASN A 210 24.35 -1.46 1.95
C ASN A 210 23.26 -1.99 2.89
N SER A 211 22.18 -2.60 2.38
CA SER A 211 21.14 -3.25 3.20
C SER A 211 21.72 -4.38 4.04
N ILE A 212 22.54 -5.25 3.42
CA ILE A 212 23.24 -6.34 4.12
C ILE A 212 24.15 -5.78 5.21
N LYS A 213 24.94 -4.75 4.90
CA LYS A 213 25.84 -4.11 5.86
C LYS A 213 25.06 -3.48 7.03
N ALA A 214 23.91 -2.84 6.76
CA ALA A 214 23.08 -2.20 7.78
C ALA A 214 22.58 -3.21 8.81
N PHE A 215 22.04 -4.35 8.38
CA PHE A 215 21.38 -5.31 9.25
C PHE A 215 22.22 -6.56 9.55
N ARG A 216 23.54 -6.49 9.36
CA ARG A 216 24.45 -7.64 9.51
C ARG A 216 24.44 -8.31 10.89
N LEU A 217 24.05 -7.56 11.93
CA LEU A 217 23.95 -8.06 13.31
C LEU A 217 22.53 -8.51 13.67
N ASN A 218 21.55 -8.28 12.80
CA ASN A 218 20.14 -8.61 13.02
C ASN A 218 19.77 -9.92 12.31
N LYS A 219 18.57 -10.43 12.63
CA LYS A 219 17.98 -11.54 11.86
C LYS A 219 17.50 -11.03 10.53
N VAL A 220 18.06 -11.52 9.43
CA VAL A 220 17.72 -11.09 8.08
C VAL A 220 17.20 -12.25 7.24
N LEU A 221 16.10 -12.02 6.54
CA LEU A 221 15.59 -12.83 5.45
C LEU A 221 15.74 -12.05 4.15
N PHE A 222 16.13 -12.72 3.07
CA PHE A 222 16.26 -12.07 1.77
C PHE A 222 14.95 -12.12 0.98
N CYS A 223 14.58 -10.99 0.41
CA CYS A 223 13.37 -10.79 -0.38
C CYS A 223 13.30 -11.80 -1.54
N VAL A 224 12.29 -12.67 -1.51
CA VAL A 224 12.08 -13.69 -2.53
C VAL A 224 11.74 -13.04 -3.88
N THR A 225 10.97 -11.95 -3.89
CA THR A 225 10.63 -11.22 -5.12
C THR A 225 11.88 -10.71 -5.82
N HIS A 226 12.81 -10.11 -5.07
CA HIS A 226 14.07 -9.63 -5.62
C HIS A 226 14.95 -10.79 -6.11
N ARG A 227 15.00 -11.91 -5.36
CA ARG A 227 15.71 -13.12 -5.81
C ARG A 227 15.13 -13.67 -7.12
N LEU A 228 13.81 -13.74 -7.22
CA LEU A 228 13.14 -14.21 -8.43
C LEU A 228 13.41 -13.28 -9.61
N ASN A 229 13.33 -11.97 -9.39
CA ASN A 229 13.67 -10.97 -10.39
C ASN A 229 15.11 -11.16 -10.89
N ASN A 230 16.08 -11.34 -9.99
CA ASN A 230 17.47 -11.57 -10.36
C ASN A 230 17.64 -12.88 -11.14
N ILE A 231 16.95 -13.96 -10.74
CA ILE A 231 16.94 -15.22 -11.49
C ILE A 231 16.43 -14.99 -12.91
N LEU A 232 15.29 -14.31 -13.07
CA LEU A 232 14.72 -14.00 -14.38
C LEU A 232 15.67 -13.11 -15.19
N LYS A 233 16.23 -12.06 -14.59
CA LYS A 233 17.21 -11.19 -15.24
C LYS A 233 18.40 -11.99 -15.79
N ARG A 234 18.95 -12.90 -14.98
CA ARG A 234 20.05 -13.78 -15.41
C ARG A 234 19.64 -14.75 -16.51
N CYS A 235 18.48 -15.37 -16.39
CA CYS A 235 17.99 -16.33 -17.36
C CYS A 235 17.68 -15.72 -18.74
N PHE A 236 17.20 -14.48 -18.78
CA PHE A 236 16.74 -13.84 -20.02
C PHE A 236 17.72 -12.82 -20.62
N TYR A 237 18.53 -12.14 -19.80
CA TYR A 237 19.35 -11.01 -20.26
C TYR A 237 20.86 -11.20 -20.09
N GLN A 238 21.30 -12.08 -19.18
CA GLN A 238 22.71 -12.46 -19.14
C GLN A 238 22.96 -13.52 -20.22
N TYR A 239 23.32 -13.06 -21.42
CA TYR A 239 23.98 -13.91 -22.40
C TYR A 239 25.21 -14.54 -21.74
N PRO A 240 25.54 -15.82 -22.00
CA PRO A 240 26.78 -16.40 -21.51
C PRO A 240 27.94 -15.54 -22.04
N THR A 241 28.49 -14.68 -21.19
CA THR A 241 29.74 -13.97 -21.44
C THR A 241 30.78 -15.05 -21.69
N LYS A 242 31.20 -15.16 -22.96
CA LYS A 242 32.27 -16.01 -23.49
C LYS A 242 32.77 -17.04 -22.48
N THR A 243 32.27 -18.26 -22.59
CA THR A 243 32.89 -19.44 -22.01
C THR A 243 34.39 -19.40 -22.33
N ASN A 244 35.21 -19.06 -21.35
CA ASN A 244 36.51 -19.71 -21.25
C ASN A 244 36.18 -21.19 -21.11
N THR A 245 36.49 -21.96 -22.15
CA THR A 245 36.39 -23.42 -22.19
C THR A 245 37.28 -24.01 -21.11
N ILE A 246 36.79 -24.04 -19.88
CA ILE A 246 37.25 -24.97 -18.87
C ILE A 246 36.31 -26.16 -18.99
N ASN A 247 36.83 -27.25 -19.57
CA ASN A 247 36.19 -28.55 -19.54
C ASN A 247 36.00 -28.96 -18.08
N LEU A 248 34.85 -28.65 -17.50
CA LEU A 248 34.40 -29.25 -16.25
C LEU A 248 33.54 -30.44 -16.62
N GLU A 249 34.09 -31.64 -16.44
CA GLU A 249 33.28 -32.85 -16.43
C GLU A 249 32.25 -32.77 -15.29
N PRO A 250 31.04 -33.35 -15.47
CA PRO A 250 30.03 -33.32 -14.43
C PRO A 250 30.52 -34.08 -13.19
N SER A 251 30.66 -33.37 -12.06
CA SER A 251 30.85 -33.99 -10.75
C SER A 251 29.63 -34.86 -10.42
N SER A 252 29.88 -36.11 -10.02
CA SER A 252 28.87 -37.12 -9.74
C SER A 252 28.26 -37.04 -8.33
N GLU A 253 28.49 -35.98 -7.56
CA GLU A 253 28.08 -35.93 -6.16
C GLU A 253 27.31 -34.64 -5.84
N ILE A 254 25.99 -34.81 -5.66
CA ILE A 254 25.15 -33.84 -4.94
C ILE A 254 25.43 -34.09 -3.46
N GLU A 255 26.39 -33.37 -2.89
CA GLU A 255 26.51 -33.25 -1.44
C GLU A 255 26.00 -31.87 -0.98
N ASP A 256 25.07 -31.99 -0.04
CA ASP A 256 24.65 -31.08 1.03
C ASP A 256 24.85 -29.56 0.85
N PHE A 257 23.73 -28.85 0.84
CA PHE A 257 23.61 -27.40 0.66
C PHE A 257 23.95 -26.65 1.96
N THR A 258 25.18 -26.77 2.45
CA THR A 258 25.76 -25.89 3.47
C THR A 258 26.99 -25.18 2.91
N GLU A 259 26.75 -24.18 2.06
CA GLU A 259 27.83 -23.38 1.50
C GLU A 259 28.37 -22.37 2.54
N VAL A 260 29.61 -22.62 2.93
CA VAL A 260 30.53 -21.71 3.60
C VAL A 260 30.64 -20.43 2.78
N ILE A 261 30.33 -19.30 3.42
CA ILE A 261 30.55 -17.96 2.85
C ILE A 261 32.05 -17.78 2.62
N ARG A 262 32.48 -17.73 1.36
CA ARG A 262 33.79 -17.17 0.99
C ARG A 262 33.61 -15.67 0.79
N GLU A 263 34.30 -14.90 1.64
CA GLU A 263 34.49 -13.47 1.47
C GLU A 263 35.54 -13.28 0.37
N ASP A 264 35.10 -13.24 -0.89
CA ASP A 264 35.93 -12.69 -1.97
C ASP A 264 35.68 -11.18 -2.03
N GLU A 265 36.60 -10.43 -1.44
CA GLU A 265 36.77 -9.00 -1.68
C GLU A 265 37.27 -8.80 -3.12
N SER A 266 36.37 -8.51 -4.05
CA SER A 266 36.73 -7.95 -5.36
C SER A 266 36.06 -6.59 -5.52
N ASP A 267 36.86 -5.58 -5.89
CA ASP A 267 36.47 -4.19 -6.14
C ASP A 267 35.16 -4.07 -6.95
N ASP A 268 34.08 -3.71 -6.25
CA ASP A 268 32.78 -3.41 -6.83
C ASP A 268 32.80 -2.04 -7.50
N GLN A 269 33.07 -2.00 -8.80
CA GLN A 269 32.46 -0.99 -9.66
C GLN A 269 30.99 -1.39 -9.82
N GLU A 270 30.12 -0.76 -9.03
CA GLU A 270 28.67 -0.81 -9.19
C GLU A 270 28.32 -0.32 -10.61
N HIS A 271 28.15 -1.25 -11.54
CA HIS A 271 27.41 -0.96 -12.76
C HIS A 271 25.96 -0.74 -12.34
N GLU A 272 25.52 0.51 -12.41
CA GLU A 272 24.12 0.90 -12.27
C GLU A 272 23.28 0.03 -13.22
N ASP A 273 22.42 -0.80 -12.65
CA ASP A 273 21.48 -1.61 -13.42
C ASP A 273 20.54 -0.67 -14.20
N ASP A 274 20.74 -0.64 -15.52
CA ASP A 274 19.88 0.00 -16.50
C ASP A 274 18.54 -0.75 -16.57
N ASP A 275 17.68 -0.48 -15.59
CA ASP A 275 16.28 -0.88 -15.62
C ASP A 275 15.52 0.02 -16.61
N GLY A 276 15.71 -0.27 -17.90
CA GLY A 276 14.93 0.33 -18.98
C GLY A 276 13.45 0.03 -18.81
N ASP A 277 12.61 1.05 -19.02
CA ASP A 277 11.15 0.94 -18.98
C ASP A 277 10.67 -0.21 -19.87
N PHE A 278 10.09 -1.21 -19.23
CA PHE A 278 9.54 -2.39 -19.87
C PHE A 278 8.22 -2.02 -20.56
N ASP A 279 8.19 -2.03 -21.89
CA ASP A 279 6.95 -1.91 -22.65
C ASP A 279 6.08 -3.16 -22.41
N ASP A 280 5.06 -3.01 -21.58
CA ASP A 280 4.13 -4.04 -21.09
C ASP A 280 3.25 -4.66 -22.20
N ASN A 281 3.53 -4.37 -23.47
CA ASN A 281 2.71 -4.73 -24.62
C ASN A 281 3.24 -5.93 -25.43
N HIS A 282 4.22 -6.66 -24.92
CA HIS A 282 4.61 -7.94 -25.51
C HIS A 282 3.63 -9.06 -25.11
N ASP A 283 2.86 -9.55 -26.09
CA ASP A 283 2.01 -10.73 -25.91
C ASP A 283 2.89 -11.98 -25.78
N TYR A 284 3.20 -12.38 -24.54
CA TYR A 284 3.99 -13.56 -24.18
C TYR A 284 3.32 -14.91 -24.54
N LYS A 285 2.19 -14.91 -25.25
CA LYS A 285 1.44 -16.14 -25.58
C LYS A 285 2.20 -17.12 -26.47
N ASP A 286 3.19 -16.66 -27.23
CA ASP A 286 3.89 -17.49 -28.22
C ASP A 286 5.36 -17.78 -27.89
N LEU A 287 5.80 -17.52 -26.65
CA LEU A 287 7.10 -18.06 -26.22
C LEU A 287 6.97 -19.58 -26.16
N ALA A 288 7.51 -20.26 -27.16
CA ALA A 288 7.58 -21.70 -27.22
C ALA A 288 8.37 -22.21 -25.99
N ILE A 289 7.66 -22.51 -24.89
CA ILE A 289 8.21 -23.00 -23.61
C ILE A 289 9.15 -24.19 -23.82
N ASN A 290 8.93 -24.93 -24.91
CA ASN A 290 9.72 -26.10 -25.31
C ASN A 290 11.10 -25.74 -25.88
N GLN A 291 11.31 -24.49 -26.31
CA GLN A 291 12.60 -23.97 -26.79
C GLN A 291 13.43 -23.31 -25.68
N LEU A 292 12.84 -23.13 -24.49
CA LEU A 292 13.57 -22.57 -23.35
C LEU A 292 14.50 -23.63 -22.72
N PRO A 293 15.68 -23.20 -22.23
CA PRO A 293 16.56 -24.04 -21.42
C PRO A 293 15.80 -24.69 -20.25
N ASN A 294 16.18 -25.92 -19.87
CA ASN A 294 15.45 -26.71 -18.88
C ASN A 294 15.32 -26.01 -17.52
N ASN A 295 16.36 -25.32 -17.06
CA ASN A 295 16.32 -24.53 -15.83
C ASN A 295 15.26 -23.41 -15.87
N VAL A 296 15.11 -22.73 -17.01
CA VAL A 296 14.08 -21.69 -17.20
C VAL A 296 12.68 -22.32 -17.19
N ARG A 297 12.53 -23.51 -17.76
CA ARG A 297 11.26 -24.26 -17.77
C ARG A 297 10.84 -24.69 -16.37
N GLU A 298 11.78 -25.15 -15.54
CA GLU A 298 11.52 -25.51 -14.14
C GLU A 298 11.12 -24.29 -13.31
N ILE A 299 11.78 -23.15 -13.49
CA ILE A 299 11.41 -21.89 -12.83
C ILE A 299 9.99 -21.47 -13.25
N LEU A 300 9.67 -21.49 -14.55
CA LEU A 300 8.34 -21.14 -15.04
C LEU A 300 7.25 -22.10 -14.54
N THR A 301 7.58 -23.37 -14.38
CA THR A 301 6.67 -24.37 -13.81
C THR A 301 6.43 -24.08 -12.32
N THR A 302 7.48 -23.81 -11.56
CA THR A 302 7.38 -23.42 -10.14
C THR A 302 6.53 -22.15 -9.96
N ILE A 303 6.70 -21.14 -10.82
CA ILE A 303 5.87 -19.93 -10.81
C ILE A 303 4.39 -20.25 -11.06
N LYS A 304 4.10 -21.15 -12.02
CA LYS A 304 2.72 -21.61 -12.28
C LYS A 304 2.12 -22.33 -11.07
N ASP A 305 2.91 -23.14 -10.38
CA ASP A 305 2.47 -23.87 -9.20
C ASP A 305 2.20 -22.92 -8.02
N CYS A 306 3.10 -21.96 -7.76
CA CYS A 306 2.89 -20.91 -6.76
C CYS A 306 1.64 -20.07 -7.04
N LYS A 307 1.39 -19.73 -8.31
CA LYS A 307 0.18 -19.00 -8.71
C LYS A 307 -1.09 -19.81 -8.41
N SER A 308 -1.06 -21.11 -8.69
CA SER A 308 -2.17 -22.03 -8.39
C SER A 308 -2.44 -22.13 -6.88
N LEU A 309 -1.38 -22.21 -6.07
CA LEU A 309 -1.46 -22.20 -4.60
C LEU A 309 -2.06 -20.89 -4.06
N SER A 310 -1.67 -19.74 -4.62
CA SER A 310 -2.24 -18.44 -4.23
C SER A 310 -3.75 -18.34 -4.51
N GLY A 311 -4.22 -18.95 -5.61
CA GLY A 311 -5.64 -19.05 -5.94
C GLY A 311 -6.42 -19.91 -4.94
N LEU A 312 -5.87 -21.05 -4.54
CA LEU A 312 -6.43 -21.92 -3.51
C LEU A 312 -6.54 -21.21 -2.15
N ASN A 313 -5.51 -20.46 -1.75
CA ASN A 313 -5.53 -19.71 -0.50
C ASN A 313 -6.64 -18.63 -0.51
N ARG A 314 -6.84 -17.94 -1.63
CA ARG A 314 -7.93 -16.97 -1.79
C ARG A 314 -9.31 -17.63 -1.70
N GLN A 315 -9.47 -18.83 -2.24
CA GLN A 315 -10.73 -19.58 -2.11
C GLN A 315 -10.99 -20.01 -0.67
N LEU A 316 -9.96 -20.47 0.05
CA LEU A 316 -10.05 -20.81 1.48
C LEU A 316 -10.47 -19.59 2.33
N GLN A 317 -9.89 -18.43 2.09
CA GLN A 317 -10.28 -17.19 2.77
C GLN A 317 -11.73 -16.77 2.48
N LEU A 318 -12.22 -17.03 1.27
CA LEU A 318 -13.62 -16.76 0.92
C LEU A 318 -14.57 -17.74 1.61
N LEU A 319 -14.20 -19.01 1.72
CA LEU A 319 -14.97 -20.02 2.44
C LEU A 319 -15.02 -19.74 3.95
N GLN A 320 -13.91 -19.29 4.54
CA GLN A 320 -13.87 -18.89 5.96
C GLN A 320 -14.77 -17.68 6.28
N LYS A 321 -15.05 -16.81 5.30
CA LYS A 321 -15.98 -15.68 5.47
C LYS A 321 -17.46 -16.07 5.35
N GLN A 322 -17.76 -17.29 4.91
CA GLN A 322 -19.12 -17.79 4.74
C GLN A 322 -19.60 -18.64 5.94
N ILE A 323 -18.69 -18.98 6.85
CA ILE A 323 -18.96 -19.68 8.12
C ILE A 323 -19.04 -18.66 9.24
#